data_AF-A0A9P6IL88-F1
#
_entry.id   AF-A0A9P6IL88-F1
#
_cell.length_a   1.000
_cell.length_b   1.000
_cell.length_c   1.000
_cell.angle_alpha   90.00
_cell.angle_beta   90.00
_cell.angle_gamma   90.00
#
_symmetry.space_group_name_H-M   'P 1'
#
loop_
_entity.id
_entity.type
_entity.pdbx_description
1 polymer ?
#
loop_
_entity_poly.entity_id
_entity_poly.type
_entity_poly.pdbx_seq_one_letter_code
_entity_poly.pdbx_strand_id
1 'polypeptide(L)'
;VPDWWYGLLFVVTLALSFVTCIVWDYMPWWALILALVIAVFFVLPVGIVQAVTNQQPGLNIVTEYVIGYMLPGHAIANVTFKTYGYIVNVQALNFVSDLKLGHYMKIPPQVMFMAQLVSSVFSCIINLGTATWLINTRPD
;
A
#
# COMPACT_ATOMS: atom_id res chain seq x y z
N VAL A 1 -17.39 -11.85 5.91
CA VAL A 1 -17.00 -11.04 7.08
C VAL A 1 -17.89 -9.81 7.07
N PRO A 2 -18.36 -9.27 8.20
CA PRO A 2 -19.13 -8.03 8.17
C PRO A 2 -18.27 -6.93 7.56
N ASP A 3 -18.81 -6.19 6.58
CA ASP A 3 -18.07 -5.15 5.84
C ASP A 3 -17.47 -4.07 6.77
N TRP A 4 -18.04 -3.93 7.97
CA TRP A 4 -17.52 -3.07 9.04
C TRP A 4 -16.09 -3.38 9.47
N TRP A 5 -15.63 -4.64 9.40
CA TRP A 5 -14.25 -5.00 9.77
C TRP A 5 -13.25 -4.38 8.79
N TYR A 6 -13.58 -4.35 7.50
CA TYR A 6 -12.78 -3.68 6.49
C TYR A 6 -12.83 -2.17 6.63
N GLY A 7 -14.04 -1.62 6.87
CA GLY A 7 -14.22 -0.18 7.08
C GLY A 7 -13.44 0.35 8.29
N LEU A 8 -13.48 -0.35 9.43
CA LEU A 8 -12.74 0.04 10.63
C LEU A 8 -11.23 -0.03 10.41
N LEU A 9 -10.74 -1.06 9.73
CA LEU A 9 -9.31 -1.21 9.44
C LEU A 9 -8.82 -0.13 8.45
N PHE A 10 -9.65 0.24 7.48
CA PHE A 10 -9.38 1.36 6.57
C PHE A 10 -9.29 2.68 7.33
N VAL A 11 -10.25 2.98 8.21
CA VAL A 11 -10.24 4.24 9.00
C VAL A 11 -9.01 4.32 9.90
N VAL A 12 -8.66 3.22 10.58
CA VAL A 12 -7.48 3.17 11.46
C VAL A 12 -6.18 3.37 10.68
N THR A 13 -6.00 2.67 9.55
CA THR A 13 -4.78 2.79 8.75
C THR A 13 -4.66 4.13 8.02
N LEU A 14 -5.79 4.71 7.60
CA LEU A 14 -5.84 6.06 7.03
C LEU A 14 -5.48 7.12 8.09
N ALA A 15 -6.03 7.02 9.31
CA ALA A 15 -5.67 7.92 10.40
C ALA A 15 -4.17 7.84 10.74
N LEU A 16 -3.62 6.63 10.83
CA LEU A 16 -2.18 6.44 11.02
C LEU A 16 -1.35 7.06 9.89
N SER A 17 -1.82 6.97 8.63
CA SER A 17 -1.15 7.58 7.48
C SER A 17 -1.11 9.11 7.56
N PHE A 18 -2.20 9.74 8.00
CA PHE A 18 -2.22 11.18 8.26
C PHE A 18 -1.27 11.58 9.40
N VAL A 19 -1.25 10.82 10.49
CA VAL A 19 -0.33 11.06 11.61
C VAL A 19 1.12 10.97 11.14
N THR A 20 1.46 9.96 10.34
CA THR A 20 2.83 9.79 9.83
C THR A 20 3.25 10.93 8.90
N CYS A 21 2.35 11.45 8.05
CA CYS A 21 2.67 12.58 7.18
C CYS A 21 2.81 13.90 7.94
N ILE A 22 2.00 14.13 8.98
CA ILE A 22 2.01 15.40 9.73
C ILE A 22 3.16 15.46 10.74
N VAL A 23 3.45 14.37 11.45
CA VAL A 23 4.43 14.37 12.54
C VAL A 23 5.88 14.38 12.01
N TRP A 24 6.14 13.68 10.90
CA TRP A 24 7.48 13.56 10.32
C TRP A 24 7.69 14.41 9.07
N ASP A 25 6.72 15.25 8.70
CA ASP A 25 6.73 16.17 7.54
C ASP A 25 7.23 15.52 6.23
N TYR A 26 6.95 14.22 6.05
CA TYR A 26 7.44 13.47 4.88
C TYR A 26 6.82 13.95 3.57
N MET A 27 5.58 14.45 3.63
CA MET A 27 4.81 14.88 2.48
C MET A 27 3.64 15.77 2.92
N PRO A 28 3.27 16.81 2.17
CA PRO A 28 2.11 17.63 2.51
C PRO A 28 0.80 16.82 2.50
N TRP A 29 -0.10 17.15 3.42
CA TRP A 29 -1.36 16.43 3.65
C TRP A 29 -2.26 16.33 2.40
N TRP A 30 -2.25 17.33 1.53
CA TRP A 30 -3.03 17.31 0.28
C TRP A 30 -2.51 16.26 -0.72
N ALA A 31 -1.21 15.98 -0.72
CA ALA A 31 -0.62 14.99 -1.61
C ALA A 31 -0.97 13.56 -1.18
N LEU A 32 -1.24 13.33 0.11
CA LEU A 32 -1.77 12.05 0.59
C LEU A 32 -3.17 11.80 0.00
N ILE A 33 -4.05 12.80 0.04
CA ILE A 33 -5.40 12.71 -0.53
C ILE A 33 -5.32 12.45 -2.04
N LEU A 34 -4.43 13.15 -2.75
CA LEU A 34 -4.20 12.93 -4.18
C LEU A 34 -3.72 11.50 -4.46
N ALA A 35 -2.75 10.99 -3.68
CA ALA A 35 -2.26 9.63 -3.80
C ALA A 35 -3.38 8.59 -3.62
N LEU A 36 -4.28 8.82 -2.67
CA LEU A 36 -5.41 7.95 -2.38
C LEU A 36 -6.43 7.93 -3.53
N VAL A 37 -6.75 9.10 -4.10
CA VAL A 37 -7.64 9.21 -5.27
C VAL A 37 -7.04 8.47 -6.47
N ILE A 38 -5.75 8.65 -6.73
CA ILE A 38 -5.02 7.94 -7.79
C ILE A 38 -5.05 6.44 -7.53
N ALA A 39 -4.76 6.00 -6.30
CA ALA A 39 -4.81 4.59 -5.93
C ALA A 39 -6.18 3.98 -6.23
N VAL A 40 -7.27 4.58 -5.71
CA VAL A 40 -8.65 4.08 -5.95
C VAL A 40 -8.99 4.03 -7.43
N PHE A 41 -8.64 5.06 -8.20
CA PHE A 41 -8.91 5.11 -9.63
C PHE A 41 -8.15 4.04 -10.40
N PHE A 42 -6.87 3.83 -10.08
CA PHE A 42 -6.01 2.89 -10.81
C PHE A 42 -6.10 1.44 -10.32
N VAL A 43 -6.60 1.15 -9.12
CA VAL A 43 -6.82 -0.23 -8.65
C VAL A 43 -7.65 -1.04 -9.64
N LEU A 44 -8.73 -0.44 -10.15
CA LEU A 44 -9.70 -1.14 -11.01
C LEU A 44 -9.12 -1.49 -12.40
N PRO A 45 -8.59 -0.54 -13.21
CA PRO A 45 -8.02 -0.87 -14.51
C PRO A 45 -6.78 -1.76 -14.39
N VAL A 46 -5.90 -1.51 -13.41
CA VAL A 46 -4.70 -2.34 -13.19
C VAL A 46 -5.08 -3.76 -12.79
N GLY A 47 -6.12 -3.92 -11.97
CA GLY A 47 -6.64 -5.23 -11.59
C GLY A 47 -7.21 -6.01 -12.78
N ILE A 48 -7.89 -5.35 -13.72
CA ILE A 48 -8.39 -5.99 -14.94
C ILE A 48 -7.22 -6.45 -15.81
N VAL A 49 -6.23 -5.57 -16.04
CA VAL A 49 -5.06 -5.90 -16.87
C VAL A 49 -4.28 -7.07 -16.25
N GLN A 50 -4.04 -7.05 -14.94
CA GLN A 50 -3.36 -8.15 -14.26
C GLN A 50 -4.18 -9.45 -14.32
N ALA A 51 -5.50 -9.39 -14.20
CA ALA A 51 -6.34 -10.59 -14.28
C ALA A 51 -6.32 -11.24 -15.68
N VAL A 52 -6.23 -10.44 -16.74
CA VAL A 52 -6.22 -10.92 -18.13
C VAL A 52 -4.82 -11.36 -18.58
N THR A 53 -3.80 -10.57 -18.24
CA THR A 53 -2.43 -10.75 -18.77
C THR A 53 -1.49 -11.46 -17.80
N ASN A 54 -1.86 -11.59 -16.53
CA ASN A 54 -0.97 -11.97 -15.42
C ASN A 54 0.28 -11.07 -15.26
N GLN A 55 0.34 -9.94 -15.98
CA GLN A 55 1.40 -8.95 -15.86
C GLN A 55 0.92 -7.83 -14.95
N GLN A 56 1.74 -7.40 -14.00
CA GLN A 56 1.45 -6.23 -13.16
C GLN A 56 2.07 -4.97 -13.81
N PRO A 57 1.27 -4.04 -14.35
CA PRO A 57 1.79 -2.84 -14.98
C PRO A 57 2.57 -1.96 -13.99
N GLY A 58 3.78 -1.55 -14.36
CA GLY A 58 4.65 -0.71 -13.54
C GLY A 58 4.16 0.74 -13.46
N LEU A 59 3.08 1.00 -12.72
CA LEU A 59 2.55 2.36 -12.49
C LEU A 59 3.45 3.26 -11.62
N ASN A 60 4.49 2.69 -11.01
CA ASN A 60 5.51 3.43 -10.26
C ASN A 60 6.00 4.67 -10.98
N ILE A 61 6.24 4.56 -12.29
CA ILE A 61 6.79 5.65 -13.11
C ILE A 61 5.78 6.80 -13.24
N VAL A 62 4.48 6.50 -13.35
CA VAL A 62 3.42 7.52 -13.43
C VAL A 62 3.30 8.27 -12.10
N THR A 63 3.30 7.55 -10.97
CA THR A 63 3.21 8.18 -9.65
C THR A 63 4.45 9.01 -9.32
N GLU A 64 5.65 8.51 -9.67
CA GLU A 64 6.92 9.24 -9.48
C GLU A 64 7.00 10.48 -10.38
N TYR A 65 6.45 10.41 -11.60
CA TYR A 65 6.41 11.55 -12.50
C TYR A 65 5.45 12.63 -11.98
N VAL A 66 4.25 12.27 -11.54
CA VAL A 66 3.25 13.24 -11.02
C VAL A 66 3.79 13.99 -9.79
N ILE A 67 4.34 13.29 -8.80
CA ILE A 67 4.90 13.95 -7.60
C ILE A 67 6.21 14.69 -7.94
N GLY A 68 7.01 14.18 -8.87
CA GLY A 68 8.26 14.82 -9.31
C GLY A 68 8.05 16.21 -9.91
N TYR A 69 6.91 16.45 -10.58
CA TYR A 69 6.51 17.79 -11.03
C TYR A 69 5.90 18.67 -9.93
N MET A 70 5.23 18.06 -8.94
CA MET A 70 4.55 18.81 -7.86
C MET A 70 5.50 19.21 -6.72
N LEU A 71 6.45 18.36 -6.35
CA LEU A 71 7.48 18.61 -5.34
C LEU A 71 8.87 18.22 -5.89
N PRO A 72 9.50 19.10 -6.70
CA PRO A 72 10.84 18.83 -7.19
C PRO A 72 11.85 18.78 -6.02
N GLY A 73 12.81 17.86 -6.13
CA GLY A 73 13.96 17.77 -5.21
C GLY A 73 13.72 17.01 -3.89
N HIS A 74 12.48 16.58 -3.59
CA HIS A 74 12.16 15.89 -2.33
C HIS A 74 12.05 14.38 -2.54
N ALA A 75 13.18 13.65 -2.42
CA ALA A 75 13.22 12.20 -2.62
C ALA A 75 12.35 11.42 -1.62
N ILE A 76 12.29 11.86 -0.36
CA ILE A 76 11.48 11.21 0.68
C ILE A 76 9.99 11.34 0.36
N ALA A 77 9.54 12.53 -0.04
CA ALA A 77 8.15 12.76 -0.47
C ALA A 77 7.77 11.89 -1.67
N ASN A 78 8.69 11.68 -2.62
CA ASN A 78 8.46 10.82 -3.78
C ASN A 78 8.25 9.34 -3.38
N VAL A 79 9.13 8.80 -2.53
CA VAL A 79 9.02 7.41 -2.05
C VAL A 79 7.74 7.22 -1.22
N THR A 80 7.39 8.19 -0.39
CA THR A 80 6.14 8.15 0.40
C THR A 80 4.91 8.22 -0.50
N PHE A 81 4.89 9.11 -1.50
CA PHE A 81 3.78 9.20 -2.45
C PHE A 81 3.62 7.92 -3.28
N LYS A 82 4.72 7.34 -3.78
CA LYS A 82 4.73 6.05 -4.46
C LYS A 82 4.16 4.93 -3.59
N THR A 83 4.51 4.93 -2.31
CA THR A 83 4.03 3.91 -1.37
C THR A 83 2.50 3.98 -1.25
N TYR A 84 1.94 5.17 -1.05
CA TYR A 84 0.49 5.35 -0.94
C TYR A 84 -0.25 5.22 -2.29
N GLY A 85 0.36 5.62 -3.40
CA GLY A 85 -0.28 5.64 -4.72
C GLY A 85 -0.16 4.34 -5.52
N TYR A 86 0.90 3.55 -5.32
CA TYR A 86 1.15 2.33 -6.09
C TYR A 86 1.27 1.08 -5.23
N ILE A 87 2.06 1.10 -4.14
CA ILE A 87 2.29 -0.12 -3.34
C ILE A 87 0.98 -0.60 -2.71
N VAL A 88 0.11 0.32 -2.30
CA VAL A 88 -1.25 0.00 -1.86
C VAL A 88 -2.05 -0.76 -2.93
N ASN A 89 -1.92 -0.41 -4.21
CA ASN A 89 -2.62 -1.11 -5.30
C ASN A 89 -2.11 -2.54 -5.47
N VAL A 90 -0.79 -2.73 -5.41
CA VAL A 90 -0.17 -4.07 -5.45
C VAL A 90 -0.71 -4.93 -4.31
N GLN A 91 -0.75 -4.38 -3.09
CA GLN A 91 -1.27 -5.09 -1.93
C GLN A 91 -2.77 -5.37 -2.02
N ALA A 92 -3.56 -4.45 -2.57
CA ALA A 92 -4.99 -4.68 -2.82
C ALA A 92 -5.22 -5.83 -3.81
N LEU A 93 -4.41 -5.93 -4.86
CA LEU A 93 -4.52 -7.01 -5.86
C LEU A 93 -4.10 -8.38 -5.28
N ASN A 94 -3.03 -8.41 -4.48
CA ASN A 94 -2.64 -9.61 -3.74
C ASN A 94 -3.75 -10.04 -2.76
N PHE A 95 -4.32 -9.09 -2.03
CA PHE A 95 -5.44 -9.33 -1.11
C PHE A 95 -6.66 -9.92 -1.82
N VAL A 96 -7.02 -9.40 -2.99
CA VAL A 96 -8.12 -9.95 -3.82
C VAL A 96 -7.77 -11.34 -4.37
N SER A 97 -6.53 -11.59 -4.75
CA SER A 97 -6.06 -12.90 -5.21
C SER A 97 -6.22 -13.96 -4.12
N ASP A 98 -5.80 -13.64 -2.90
CA ASP A 98 -5.94 -14.51 -1.74
C ASP A 98 -7.41 -14.77 -1.37
N LEU A 99 -8.28 -13.76 -1.47
CA LEU A 99 -9.72 -13.96 -1.27
C LEU A 99 -10.32 -14.92 -2.30
N LYS A 100 -9.89 -14.84 -3.57
CA LYS A 100 -10.29 -15.80 -4.60
C LYS A 100 -9.80 -17.20 -4.24
N LEU A 101 -8.53 -17.36 -3.86
CA LEU A 101 -7.97 -18.63 -3.43
C LEU A 101 -8.72 -19.21 -2.22
N GLY A 102 -9.03 -18.39 -1.22
CA GLY A 102 -9.81 -18.78 -0.05
C GLY A 102 -11.21 -19.27 -0.40
N HIS A 103 -11.86 -18.62 -1.37
CA HIS A 103 -13.14 -19.08 -1.90
C HIS A 103 -13.00 -20.46 -2.57
N TYR A 104 -11.96 -20.69 -3.37
CA TYR A 104 -11.70 -21.99 -4.01
C TYR A 104 -11.39 -23.10 -3.00
N MET A 105 -10.64 -22.80 -1.94
CA MET A 105 -10.29 -23.77 -0.88
C MET A 105 -11.37 -23.94 0.20
N LYS A 106 -12.53 -23.26 0.06
CA LYS A 106 -13.65 -23.26 1.02
C LYS A 106 -13.23 -22.86 2.45
N ILE A 107 -12.23 -22.01 2.57
CA ILE A 107 -11.78 -21.49 3.87
C ILE A 107 -12.79 -20.44 4.36
N PRO A 108 -13.20 -20.44 5.64
CA PRO A 108 -14.07 -19.42 6.17
C PRO A 108 -13.41 -18.03 6.04
N PRO A 109 -14.13 -17.01 5.52
CA PRO A 109 -13.53 -15.72 5.16
C PRO A 109 -13.01 -14.93 6.36
N GLN A 110 -13.47 -15.22 7.57
CA GLN A 110 -12.94 -14.64 8.81
C GLN A 110 -11.51 -15.06 9.10
N VAL A 111 -11.17 -16.33 8.83
CA VAL A 111 -9.82 -16.85 9.05
C VAL A 111 -8.86 -16.28 8.02
N MET A 112 -9.31 -16.10 6.77
CA MET A 112 -8.49 -15.47 5.73
C MET A 112 -8.14 -14.02 6.09
N PHE A 113 -9.13 -13.24 6.51
CA PHE A 113 -8.91 -11.86 6.95
C PHE A 113 -7.91 -11.77 8.11
N MET A 114 -8.05 -12.62 9.12
CA MET A 114 -7.12 -12.67 10.26
C MET A 114 -5.71 -13.08 9.85
N ALA A 115 -5.58 -14.10 9.00
CA ALA A 115 -4.29 -14.56 8.51
C ALA A 115 -3.55 -13.44 7.75
N GLN A 116 -4.25 -12.70 6.89
CA GLN A 116 -3.67 -11.59 6.14
C GLN A 116 -3.28 -10.42 7.05
N LEU A 117 -4.10 -10.09 8.06
CA LEU A 117 -3.80 -9.03 9.01
C LEU A 117 -2.55 -9.38 9.84
N VAL A 118 -2.49 -10.57 10.41
CA VAL A 118 -1.33 -11.04 11.20
C VAL A 118 -0.08 -11.12 10.34
N SER A 119 -0.20 -11.65 9.12
CA SER A 119 0.91 -11.70 8.16
C SER A 119 1.44 -10.31 7.81
N SER A 120 0.56 -9.33 7.59
CA SER A 120 0.93 -7.96 7.28
C SER A 120 1.68 -7.28 8.44
N VAL A 121 1.21 -7.47 9.68
CA VAL A 121 1.88 -6.93 10.87
C VAL A 121 3.26 -7.56 11.04
N PHE A 122 3.36 -8.88 10.88
CA PHE A 122 4.63 -9.59 10.98
C PHE A 122 5.62 -9.17 9.89
N SER A 123 5.15 -9.02 8.65
CA SER A 123 5.94 -8.54 7.53
C SER A 123 6.46 -7.12 7.77
N CYS A 124 5.64 -6.24 8.35
CA CYS A 124 6.05 -4.88 8.72
C CYS A 124 7.20 -4.88 9.74
N ILE A 125 7.09 -5.69 10.81
CA ILE A 125 8.14 -5.80 11.84
C ILE A 125 9.45 -6.29 11.24
N ILE A 126 9.40 -7.34 10.41
CA ILE A 126 10.60 -7.86 9.74
C ILE A 126 11.21 -6.80 8.83
N ASN A 127 10.39 -6.14 8.01
CA ASN A 127 10.87 -5.13 7.07
C ASN A 127 11.58 -3.98 7.80
N LEU A 128 10.98 -3.44 8.87
CA LEU A 128 11.58 -2.39 9.70
C LEU A 128 12.87 -2.87 10.39
N GLY A 129 12.87 -4.09 10.92
CA GLY A 129 14.03 -4.70 11.55
C GLY A 129 15.20 -4.85 10.58
N THR A 130 14.95 -5.38 9.37
CA THR A 130 15.95 -5.52 8.32
C THR A 130 16.44 -4.17 7.81
N ALA A 131 15.54 -3.19 7.61
CA ALA A 131 15.93 -1.85 7.19
C ALA A 131 16.85 -1.18 8.22
N THR A 132 16.51 -1.28 9.50
CA THR A 132 17.33 -0.71 10.59
C THR A 132 18.67 -1.43 10.72
N TRP A 133 18.68 -2.75 10.60
CA TRP A 133 19.91 -3.54 10.60
C TRP A 133 20.84 -3.18 9.43
N LEU A 134 20.28 -3.00 8.23
CA LEU A 134 21.04 -2.63 7.04
C LEU A 134 21.69 -1.25 7.18
N ILE A 135 20.93 -0.25 7.66
CA ILE A 135 21.43 1.12 7.89
C ILE A 135 22.56 1.11 8.94
N ASN A 136 22.42 0.31 10.00
CA ASN A 136 23.46 0.19 11.03
C ASN A 136 24.72 -0.57 10.55
N THR A 137 24.59 -1.44 9.55
CA THR A 137 25.70 -2.27 9.05
C THR A 137 26.49 -1.61 7.93
N ARG A 138 25.87 -0.72 7.13
CA ARG A 138 26.57 0.10 6.13
C ARG A 138 26.37 1.59 6.42
N PRO A 139 27.28 2.22 7.17
CA PRO A 139 27.29 3.65 7.41
C PRO A 139 27.96 4.41 6.24
N ASP A 140 27.54 4.18 4.99
CA ASP A 140 28.02 4.95 3.82
C ASP A 140 26.90 5.17 2.78
#